data_AF-H8I796-F1
#
_entry.id   AF-H8I796-F1
#
_cell.length_a   1.000
_cell.length_b   1.000
_cell.length_c   1.000
_cell.angle_alpha   90.00
_cell.angle_beta   90.00
_cell.angle_gamma   90.00
#
_symmetry.space_group_name_H-M   'P 1'
#
loop_
_entity.id
_entity.type
_entity.pdbx_description
1 polymer ?
#
loop_
_entity_poly.entity_id
_entity_poly.type
_entity_poly.pdbx_seq_one_letter_code
_entity_poly.pdbx_strand_id
1 'polypeptide(L)'
;MSGCIQCGYCCKKYGMRLEATPLDIARWRLEKREDILVHVDIEIKNEEVKGGRLWVDREGKNEKECPFLVLKDDKYYCGIQDTKPEVCTWYYCDKYF
;
A
#
# COMPACT_ATOMS: atom_id res chain seq x y z
N MET A 1 -0.78 -7.80 20.44
CA MET A 1 -1.17 -7.10 19.19
C MET A 1 -0.72 -7.97 18.03
N SER A 2 -1.68 -8.54 17.28
CA SER A 2 -1.41 -9.53 16.24
C SER A 2 -0.79 -8.85 15.03
N GLY A 3 0.51 -9.07 14.83
CA GLY A 3 1.30 -8.59 13.70
C GLY A 3 0.83 -9.09 12.33
N CYS A 4 1.47 -8.63 11.25
CA CYS A 4 1.23 -9.20 9.92
C CYS A 4 1.72 -10.64 9.97
N ILE A 5 0.81 -11.60 9.79
CA ILE A 5 1.15 -13.03 9.85
C ILE A 5 1.66 -13.57 8.50
N GLN A 6 1.96 -12.68 7.54
CA GLN A 6 2.57 -13.05 6.27
C GLN A 6 1.71 -14.00 5.40
N CYS A 7 0.38 -13.94 5.55
CA CYS A 7 -0.57 -14.74 4.78
C CYS A 7 -0.85 -14.18 3.36
N GLY A 8 -0.45 -12.93 3.08
CA GLY A 8 -0.68 -12.26 1.80
C GLY A 8 -2.13 -11.84 1.54
N TYR A 9 -3.09 -12.18 2.41
CA TYR A 9 -4.51 -11.98 2.17
C TYR A 9 -4.88 -10.51 1.92
N CYS A 10 -4.44 -9.60 2.80
CA CYS A 10 -4.75 -8.19 2.64
C CYS A 10 -4.12 -7.57 1.39
N CYS A 11 -2.88 -7.99 1.06
CA CYS A 11 -2.16 -7.53 -0.12
C CYS A 11 -2.85 -7.98 -1.42
N LYS A 12 -3.43 -9.19 -1.44
CA LYS A 12 -4.14 -9.74 -2.60
C LYS A 12 -5.58 -9.24 -2.74
N LYS A 13 -6.32 -9.17 -1.62
CA LYS A 13 -7.76 -8.89 -1.64
C LYS A 13 -8.08 -7.40 -1.59
N TYR A 14 -7.31 -6.63 -0.81
CA TYR A 14 -7.63 -5.25 -0.52
C TYR A 14 -6.71 -4.25 -1.21
N GLY A 15 -5.63 -4.70 -1.88
CA GLY A 15 -4.65 -3.81 -2.53
C GLY A 15 -5.27 -2.66 -3.35
N MET A 16 -6.38 -2.91 -4.06
CA MET A 16 -7.11 -1.93 -4.88
C MET A 16 -8.08 -0.99 -4.15
N ARG A 17 -8.28 -1.16 -2.84
CA ARG A 17 -9.27 -0.42 -2.02
C ARG A 17 -8.62 0.37 -0.89
N LEU A 18 -7.29 0.45 -0.88
CA LEU A 18 -6.54 1.13 0.15
C LEU A 18 -6.21 2.55 -0.32
N GLU A 19 -6.10 3.45 0.63
CA GLU A 19 -5.69 4.83 0.37
C GLU A 19 -4.42 5.13 1.17
N ALA A 20 -3.51 5.86 0.54
CA ALA A 20 -2.37 6.48 1.19
C ALA A 20 -2.82 7.79 1.83
N THR A 21 -2.35 8.03 3.05
CA THR A 21 -2.55 9.33 3.70
C THR A 21 -1.63 10.39 3.07
N PRO A 22 -1.91 11.70 3.26
CA PRO A 22 -0.95 12.75 2.91
C PRO A 22 0.42 12.55 3.56
N LEU A 23 0.46 11.99 4.77
CA LEU A 23 1.70 11.72 5.50
C LEU A 23 2.51 10.58 4.87
N ASP A 24 1.85 9.52 4.38
CA ASP A 24 2.53 8.46 3.62
C ASP A 24 3.18 9.04 2.36
N ILE A 25 2.45 9.86 1.61
CA ILE A 25 2.94 10.49 0.38
C ILE A 25 4.09 11.45 0.67
N ALA A 26 3.99 12.26 1.72
CA ALA A 26 5.05 13.16 2.14
C ALA A 26 6.32 12.38 2.56
N ARG A 27 6.15 11.28 3.31
CA ARG A 27 7.25 10.38 3.70
C ARG A 27 7.94 9.79 2.47
N TRP A 28 7.20 9.22 1.53
CA TRP A 28 7.78 8.61 0.33
C TRP A 28 8.52 9.61 -0.57
N ARG A 29 8.03 10.86 -0.66
CA ARG A 29 8.76 11.93 -1.36
C ARG A 29 10.09 12.28 -0.65
N LEU A 30 10.08 12.38 0.67
CA LEU A 30 11.30 12.65 1.45
C LEU A 30 12.32 11.52 1.32
N GLU A 31 11.85 10.28 1.35
CA GLU A 31 12.66 9.06 1.19
C GLU A 31 13.06 8.78 -0.27
N LYS A 32 12.59 9.58 -1.24
CA LYS A 32 12.82 9.40 -2.69
C LYS A 32 12.37 8.03 -3.19
N ARG A 33 11.25 7.52 -2.67
CA ARG A 33 10.63 6.24 -3.05
C ARG A 33 9.76 6.39 -4.29
N GLU A 34 10.38 6.79 -5.40
CA GLU A 34 9.71 6.89 -6.71
C GLU A 34 9.14 5.54 -7.17
N ASP A 35 9.76 4.44 -6.72
CA ASP A 35 9.26 3.08 -6.92
C ASP A 35 7.89 2.85 -6.28
N ILE A 36 7.58 3.51 -5.15
CA ILE A 36 6.25 3.48 -4.53
C ILE A 36 5.33 4.51 -5.19
N LEU A 37 5.80 5.75 -5.37
CA LEU A 37 5.00 6.86 -5.86
C LEU A 37 4.39 6.60 -7.25
N VAL A 38 5.08 5.86 -8.12
CA VAL A 38 4.54 5.47 -9.45
C VAL A 38 3.29 4.59 -9.37
N HIS A 39 3.02 3.97 -8.22
CA HIS A 39 1.85 3.11 -7.99
C HIS A 39 0.72 3.81 -7.19
N VAL A 40 0.79 5.14 -7.01
CA VAL A 40 -0.18 5.90 -6.23
C VAL A 40 -0.87 6.92 -7.12
N ASP A 41 -2.20 6.88 -7.20
CA ASP A 41 -2.98 7.96 -7.80
C ASP A 41 -3.20 9.06 -6.76
N ILE A 42 -2.29 10.04 -6.73
CA ILE A 42 -2.24 11.11 -5.72
C ILE A 42 -3.38 12.12 -5.98
N GLU A 43 -4.26 12.30 -4.99
CA GLU A 43 -5.31 13.31 -5.04
C GLU A 43 -4.77 14.67 -4.60
N ILE A 44 -4.85 15.65 -5.49
CA ILE A 44 -4.47 17.05 -5.24
C ILE A 44 -5.71 17.93 -5.40
N LYS A 45 -6.01 18.73 -4.37
CA LYS A 45 -7.12 19.69 -4.38
C LYS A 45 -6.67 21.01 -3.78
N ASN A 46 -6.93 22.12 -4.49
CA ASN A 46 -6.49 23.46 -4.10
C ASN A 46 -4.99 23.51 -3.76
N GLU A 47 -4.15 22.90 -4.60
CA GLU A 47 -2.69 22.82 -4.42
C GLU A 47 -2.21 22.00 -3.19
N GLU A 48 -3.13 21.32 -2.49
CA GLU A 48 -2.82 20.47 -1.34
C GLU A 48 -3.02 18.98 -1.66
N VAL A 49 -2.10 18.13 -1.19
CA VAL A 49 -2.24 16.66 -1.24
C VAL A 49 -3.27 16.22 -0.21
N LYS A 50 -4.32 15.51 -0.65
CA LYS A 50 -5.39 14.97 0.22
C LYS A 50 -5.23 13.49 0.54
N GLY A 51 -4.41 12.78 -0.22
CA GLY A 51 -4.17 11.35 -0.09
C GLY A 51 -3.91 10.77 -1.47
N GLY A 52 -4.16 9.48 -1.64
CA GLY A 52 -4.14 8.88 -2.97
C GLY A 52 -4.59 7.43 -2.96
N ARG A 53 -5.16 6.97 -4.09
CA ARG A 53 -5.56 5.57 -4.21
C ARG A 53 -4.33 4.68 -4.38
N LEU A 54 -4.33 3.60 -3.62
CA LEU A 54 -3.41 2.48 -3.74
C LEU A 54 -4.15 1.29 -4.36
N TRP A 55 -3.54 0.42 -5.15
CA TRP A 55 -2.35 0.61 -5.98
C TRP A 55 -2.81 0.75 -7.42
N VAL A 56 -2.16 1.60 -8.21
CA VAL A 56 -2.49 1.78 -9.62
C VAL A 56 -1.34 1.38 -10.54
N ASP A 57 -1.69 0.98 -11.75
CA ASP A 57 -0.75 0.79 -12.85
C ASP A 57 -0.38 2.14 -13.49
N ARG A 58 0.50 2.11 -14.50
CA ARG A 58 0.95 3.31 -15.21
C ARG A 58 -0.16 4.03 -15.99
N GLU A 59 -1.29 3.38 -16.22
CA GLU A 59 -2.47 3.95 -16.87
C GLU A 59 -3.49 4.47 -15.84
N GLY A 60 -3.19 4.38 -14.54
CA GLY A 60 -4.06 4.81 -13.45
C GLY A 60 -5.16 3.80 -13.09
N LYS A 61 -5.11 2.57 -13.65
CA LYS A 61 -6.08 1.52 -13.31
C LYS A 61 -5.64 0.79 -12.05
N ASN A 62 -6.60 0.33 -11.27
CA ASN A 62 -6.29 -0.42 -10.06
C ASN A 62 -5.54 -1.72 -10.37
N GLU A 63 -4.43 -1.92 -9.68
CA GLU A 63 -3.71 -3.18 -9.64
C GLU A 63 -4.55 -4.24 -8.95
N LYS A 64 -4.41 -5.49 -9.39
CA LYS A 64 -5.16 -6.62 -8.81
C LYS A 64 -4.68 -6.99 -7.41
N GLU A 65 -3.41 -6.73 -7.12
CA GLU A 65 -2.76 -7.00 -5.85
C GLU A 65 -1.67 -5.95 -5.55
N CYS A 66 -1.13 -5.94 -4.34
CA CYS A 66 -0.04 -5.05 -3.97
C CYS A 66 1.22 -5.33 -4.81
N PRO A 67 1.81 -4.33 -5.50
CA PRO A 67 3.00 -4.51 -6.33
C PRO A 67 4.25 -4.86 -5.52
N PHE A 68 4.22 -4.62 -4.20
CA PHE A 68 5.29 -4.96 -3.27
C PHE A 68 5.07 -6.29 -2.54
N LEU A 69 4.10 -7.10 -2.98
CA LEU A 69 3.88 -8.43 -2.44
C LEU A 69 4.94 -9.40 -2.98
N VAL A 70 5.76 -9.96 -2.09
CA VAL A 70 6.82 -10.90 -2.46
C VAL A 70 6.47 -12.29 -1.93
N LEU A 71 6.44 -13.31 -2.79
CA LEU A 71 6.35 -14.71 -2.38
C LEU A 71 7.75 -15.31 -2.29
N LYS A 72 8.11 -15.86 -1.13
CA LYS A 72 9.38 -16.55 -0.90
C LYS A 72 9.17 -17.69 0.08
N ASP A 73 9.69 -18.88 -0.23
CA ASP A 73 9.64 -20.07 0.65
C ASP A 73 8.22 -20.33 1.21
N ASP A 74 7.22 -20.29 0.32
CA ASP A 74 5.78 -20.44 0.63
C ASP A 74 5.19 -19.42 1.63
N LYS A 75 5.87 -18.29 1.85
CA LYS A 75 5.41 -17.17 2.69
C LYS A 75 5.38 -15.85 1.93
N TYR A 76 4.45 -14.98 2.33
CA TYR A 76 4.34 -13.64 1.75
C TYR A 76 5.09 -12.59 2.58
N TYR A 77 5.83 -11.73 1.91
CA TYR A 77 6.60 -10.65 2.49
C TYR A 77 6.18 -9.31 1.88
N CYS A 78 6.26 -8.25 2.67
CA CYS A 78 6.08 -6.89 2.19
C CYS A 78 7.44 -6.33 1.79
N GLY A 79 7.63 -6.01 0.50
CA GLY A 79 8.85 -5.42 -0.03
C GLY A 79 9.12 -3.99 0.46
N ILE A 80 8.15 -3.36 1.12
CA ILE A 80 8.22 -2.00 1.67
C ILE A 80 7.91 -1.98 3.17
N GLN A 81 8.22 -3.06 3.89
CA GLN A 81 7.81 -3.23 5.30
C GLN A 81 8.20 -2.06 6.21
N ASP A 82 9.33 -1.41 5.94
CA ASP A 82 9.90 -0.27 6.65
C ASP A 82 9.14 1.05 6.41
N THR A 83 8.57 1.24 5.22
CA THR A 83 7.86 2.47 4.83
C THR A 83 6.45 2.21 4.29
N LYS A 84 5.86 1.07 4.65
CA LYS A 84 4.51 0.68 4.21
C LYS A 84 3.48 1.74 4.62
N PRO A 85 2.41 1.93 3.84
CA PRO A 85 1.40 2.92 4.17
C PRO A 85 0.75 2.59 5.52
N GLU A 86 0.28 3.61 6.22
CA GLU A 86 -0.32 3.47 7.55
C GLU A 86 -1.46 2.45 7.56
N VAL A 87 -2.31 2.45 6.53
CA VAL A 87 -3.43 1.51 6.41
C VAL A 87 -2.98 0.03 6.39
N CYS A 88 -1.75 -0.28 5.95
CA CYS A 88 -1.19 -1.63 6.00
C CYS A 88 -0.69 -2.06 7.38
N THR A 89 -0.80 -1.19 8.40
CA THR A 89 -0.62 -1.55 9.81
C THR A 89 -1.91 -2.04 10.45
N TRP A 90 -3.06 -1.77 9.81
CA TRP A 90 -4.37 -2.17 10.31
C TRP A 90 -4.61 -3.65 9.97
N TYR A 91 -4.78 -4.49 10.99
CA TYR A 91 -4.85 -5.93 10.82
C TYR A 91 -6.22 -6.41 10.33
N TYR A 92 -6.38 -6.46 9.01
CA TYR A 92 -7.53 -7.08 8.36
C TYR A 92 -7.27 -8.56 8.05
N CYS A 93 -7.36 -9.42 9.05
CA CYS A 93 -7.48 -10.86 8.83
C CYS A 93 -8.94 -11.27 9.10
N ASP A 94 -9.58 -11.94 8.15
CA ASP A 94 -10.97 -12.46 8.18
C ASP A 94 -11.34 -13.26 9.45
N LYS A 95 -10.40 -13.56 10.35
CA LYS A 95 -10.67 -14.24 11.62
C LYS A 95 -11.38 -13.35 12.65
N TYR A 96 -11.62 -12.08 12.34
CA TYR A 96 -12.26 -11.10 13.24
C TYR A 96 -13.52 -10.44 12.66
N PHE A 97 -14.08 -10.99 11.56
CA PHE A 97 -15.43 -10.65 11.05
C PHE A 97 -16.28 -11.92 10.97
#